data_AF-A0A9Q3JB36-F1
#
_entry.id   AF-A0A9Q3JB36-F1
#
_cell.length_a   1.000
_cell.length_b   1.000
_cell.length_c   1.000
_cell.angle_alpha   90.00
_cell.angle_beta   90.00
_cell.angle_gamma   90.00
#
_symmetry.space_group_name_H-M   'P 1'
#
loop_
_entity.id
_entity.type
_entity.pdbx_description
1 polymer ?
#
loop_
_entity_poly.entity_id
_entity_poly.type
_entity_poly.pdbx_seq_one_letter_code
_entity_poly.pdbx_strand_id
1 'polypeptide(L)'
;MKVISSFESLLTNTPLGGLLVDEMGLGKTIHAIELIGTSKEWLITNAHCSMPTIIICPPCLITNWQSEISKHSQAGALQPNTYHGPTCHSLSEAKILKCDIIITSYNTITQEFIQTNTSTSFIFKINLNNIILDEAQ
;
A
#
# COMPACT_ATOMS: atom_id res chain seq x y z
N MET A 1 -12.45 2.88 9.56
CA MET A 1 -11.80 4.18 9.26
C MET A 1 -10.58 3.91 8.39
N LYS A 2 -10.38 4.63 7.27
CA LYS A 2 -9.18 4.48 6.43
C LYS A 2 -8.33 5.74 6.50
N VAL A 3 -7.08 5.61 6.89
CA VAL A 3 -6.09 6.70 6.76
C VAL A 3 -5.40 6.49 5.42
N ILE A 4 -5.45 7.50 4.55
CA ILE A 4 -4.68 7.51 3.32
C ILE A 4 -3.65 8.61 3.48
N SER A 5 -2.38 8.27 3.59
CA SER A 5 -1.32 9.25 3.37
C SER A 5 -0.79 9.05 1.95
N SER A 6 -1.09 10.01 1.08
CA SER A 6 -0.43 10.13 -0.22
C SER A 6 0.77 11.04 -0.07
N PHE A 7 1.89 10.68 -0.69
CA PHE A 7 3.11 11.48 -0.58
C PHE A 7 3.17 12.65 -1.58
N GLU A 8 2.12 12.93 -2.34
CA GLU A 8 2.12 14.05 -3.30
C GLU A 8 1.17 15.18 -2.92
N SER A 9 1.75 16.36 -2.67
CA SER A 9 1.12 17.62 -3.03
C SER A 9 1.91 18.32 -4.12
N LEU A 10 1.29 18.43 -5.28
CA LEU A 10 1.92 19.02 -6.46
C LEU A 10 1.70 20.54 -6.59
N LEU A 11 1.10 21.17 -5.58
CA LEU A 11 1.00 22.64 -5.47
C LEU A 11 1.74 23.20 -4.25
N THR A 12 2.10 22.38 -3.25
CA THR A 12 2.62 22.89 -1.96
C THR A 12 3.87 22.20 -1.42
N ASN A 13 4.41 21.14 -2.05
CA ASN A 13 5.55 20.37 -1.48
C ASN A 13 5.31 19.91 -0.03
N THR A 14 4.07 19.62 0.32
CA THR A 14 3.66 19.13 1.65
C THR A 14 3.03 17.76 1.48
N PRO A 15 3.47 16.71 2.18
CA PRO A 15 2.79 15.42 2.11
C PRO A 15 1.31 15.59 2.48
N LEU A 16 0.41 15.33 1.53
CA LEU A 16 -1.03 15.55 1.69
C LEU A 16 -1.69 14.19 1.98
N GLY A 17 -1.95 13.97 3.26
CA GLY A 17 -2.77 12.85 3.73
C GLY A 17 -4.23 13.25 3.94
N GLY A 18 -5.06 12.24 4.16
CA GLY A 18 -6.48 12.39 4.45
C GLY A 18 -7.03 11.23 5.28
N LEU A 19 -8.15 11.49 5.93
CA LEU A 19 -8.93 10.50 6.67
C LEU A 19 -10.22 10.23 5.89
N LEU A 20 -10.41 8.99 5.45
CA LEU A 20 -11.66 8.50 4.90
C LEU A 20 -12.46 7.85 6.03
N VAL A 21 -13.43 8.59 6.56
CA VAL A 21 -14.26 8.20 7.70
C VAL A 21 -15.72 8.00 7.29
N ASP A 22 -15.95 7.45 6.10
CA ASP A 22 -17.31 7.16 5.63
C ASP A 22 -17.92 5.95 6.34
N GLU A 23 -19.25 5.85 6.33
CA GLU A 23 -20.00 4.69 6.80
C GLU A 23 -19.55 3.38 6.12
N MET A 24 -19.67 2.26 6.83
CA MET A 24 -19.39 0.93 6.28
C MET A 24 -20.32 0.66 5.08
N GLY A 25 -19.77 0.12 3.99
CA GLY A 25 -20.55 -0.19 2.78
C GLY A 25 -20.52 0.87 1.67
N LEU A 26 -19.98 2.08 1.91
CA LEU A 26 -19.87 3.15 0.91
C LEU A 26 -18.72 3.00 -0.11
N GLY A 27 -18.18 1.79 -0.29
CA GLY A 27 -17.17 1.54 -1.32
C GLY A 27 -15.79 2.16 -1.08
N LYS A 28 -15.44 2.50 0.17
CA LYS A 28 -14.11 3.05 0.53
C LYS A 28 -12.91 2.25 -0.02
N THR A 29 -13.05 0.93 -0.18
CA THR A 29 -12.02 0.08 -0.79
C THR A 29 -11.84 0.36 -2.27
N ILE A 30 -12.94 0.56 -3.00
CA ILE A 30 -12.90 0.88 -4.43
C ILE A 30 -12.26 2.26 -4.64
N HIS A 31 -12.68 3.28 -3.85
CA HIS A 31 -12.05 4.61 -3.91
C HIS A 31 -10.54 4.55 -3.62
N ALA A 32 -10.12 3.72 -2.67
CA ALA A 32 -8.70 3.54 -2.38
C ALA A 32 -7.96 2.87 -3.55
N ILE A 33 -8.55 1.88 -4.21
CA ILE A 33 -7.95 1.21 -5.39
C ILE A 33 -7.83 2.18 -6.56
N GLU A 34 -8.87 2.98 -6.80
CA GLU A 34 -8.89 4.01 -7.85
C GLU A 34 -7.80 5.07 -7.62
N LEU A 35 -7.63 5.52 -6.37
CA LEU A 35 -6.57 6.45 -5.99
C LEU A 35 -5.18 5.86 -6.29
N ILE A 36 -4.94 4.60 -5.96
CA ILE A 36 -3.66 3.93 -6.24
C ILE A 36 -3.40 3.90 -7.75
N GLY A 37 -4.40 3.52 -8.54
CA GLY A 37 -4.30 3.49 -10.01
C GLY A 37 -3.97 4.86 -10.59
N THR A 38 -4.73 5.88 -10.20
CA THR A 38 -4.55 7.27 -10.65
C THR A 38 -3.15 7.80 -10.29
N SER A 39 -2.70 7.54 -9.06
CA SER A 39 -1.39 7.99 -8.60
C SER A 39 -0.24 7.28 -9.33
N LYS A 40 -0.39 5.97 -9.61
CA LYS A 40 0.57 5.23 -10.44
C LYS A 40 0.65 5.80 -11.86
N GLU A 41 -0.49 6.05 -12.49
CA GLU A 41 -0.54 6.62 -13.84
C GLU A 41 0.12 8.00 -13.89
N TRP A 42 -0.18 8.85 -12.91
CA TRP A 42 0.43 10.18 -12.79
C TRP A 42 1.95 10.13 -12.69
N LEU A 43 2.50 9.26 -11.83
CA LEU A 43 3.95 9.09 -11.72
C LEU A 43 4.59 8.69 -13.06
N ILE A 44 3.96 7.78 -13.79
CA ILE A 44 4.43 7.33 -15.10
C ILE A 44 4.38 8.46 -16.13
N THR A 45 3.27 9.20 -16.20
CA THR A 45 3.11 10.31 -17.16
C THR A 45 4.09 11.45 -16.92
N ASN A 46 4.50 11.66 -15.67
CA ASN A 46 5.43 12.71 -15.28
C ASN A 46 6.89 12.23 -15.21
N ALA A 47 7.20 11.06 -15.78
CA ALA A 47 8.55 10.48 -15.83
C ALA A 47 9.20 10.26 -14.44
N HIS A 48 8.38 10.06 -13.41
CA HIS A 48 8.84 9.63 -12.09
C HIS A 48 8.94 8.10 -12.02
N CYS A 49 9.81 7.60 -11.14
CA CYS A 49 9.88 6.17 -10.86
C CYS A 49 8.59 5.71 -10.17
N SER A 50 7.98 4.63 -10.67
CA SER A 50 6.83 4.00 -10.01
C SER A 50 7.27 3.47 -8.65
N MET A 51 6.62 3.96 -7.59
CA MET A 51 6.85 3.54 -6.21
C MET A 51 5.63 2.76 -5.71
N PRO A 52 5.81 1.68 -4.92
CA PRO A 52 4.71 0.88 -4.45
C PRO A 52 3.84 1.65 -3.44
N THR A 53 2.56 1.29 -3.40
CA THR A 53 1.66 1.64 -2.29
C THR A 53 1.66 0.52 -1.27
N ILE A 54 1.78 0.85 0.03
CA ILE A 54 1.61 -0.12 1.10
C ILE A 54 0.20 -0.02 1.70
N ILE A 55 -0.44 -1.16 1.91
CA ILE A 55 -1.72 -1.30 2.58
C ILE A 55 -1.48 -2.09 3.87
N ILE A 56 -1.76 -1.47 5.01
CA ILE A 56 -1.67 -2.08 6.33
C ILE A 56 -3.09 -2.30 6.83
N CYS A 57 -3.47 -3.55 7.03
CA CYS A 57 -4.84 -3.91 7.43
C CYS A 57 -4.85 -5.08 8.43
N PRO A 58 -5.97 -5.34 9.13
CA PRO A 58 -6.16 -6.57 9.88
C PRO A 58 -5.88 -7.82 9.00
N PRO A 59 -5.24 -8.88 9.53
CA PRO A 59 -4.88 -10.07 8.75
C PRO A 59 -6.05 -10.70 7.99
N CYS A 60 -7.26 -10.65 8.55
CA CYS A 60 -8.48 -11.16 7.93
C CYS A 60 -8.91 -10.39 6.65
N LEU A 61 -8.42 -9.16 6.46
CA LEU A 61 -8.74 -8.32 5.30
C LEU A 61 -7.73 -8.44 4.15
N ILE A 62 -6.59 -9.12 4.36
CA ILE A 62 -5.53 -9.22 3.33
C ILE A 62 -6.07 -9.87 2.05
N THR A 63 -6.74 -11.02 2.17
CA THR A 63 -7.31 -11.74 1.02
C THR A 63 -8.45 -10.96 0.36
N ASN A 64 -9.23 -10.25 1.18
CA ASN A 64 -10.28 -9.36 0.69
C ASN A 64 -9.69 -8.23 -0.18
N TRP A 65 -8.62 -7.58 0.27
CA TRP A 65 -7.93 -6.57 -0.51
C TRP A 65 -7.38 -7.12 -1.84
N GLN A 66 -6.75 -8.31 -1.82
CA GLN A 66 -6.29 -8.95 -3.05
C GLN A 66 -7.44 -9.21 -4.05
N SER A 67 -8.58 -9.70 -3.56
CA SER A 67 -9.77 -9.95 -4.36
C SER A 67 -10.33 -8.65 -4.94
N GLU A 68 -10.48 -7.62 -4.11
CA GLU A 68 -11.04 -6.33 -4.52
C GLU A 68 -10.15 -5.62 -5.55
N ILE A 69 -8.82 -5.69 -5.39
CA ILE A 69 -7.87 -5.17 -6.38
C ILE A 69 -8.01 -5.93 -7.69
N SER A 70 -8.04 -7.27 -7.64
CA SER A 70 -8.17 -8.09 -8.85
C SER A 70 -9.49 -7.88 -9.58
N LYS A 71 -10.55 -7.54 -8.83
CA LYS A 71 -11.90 -7.30 -9.36
C LYS A 71 -12.08 -5.91 -9.95
N HIS A 72 -11.48 -4.88 -9.34
CA HIS A 72 -11.72 -3.48 -9.69
C HIS A 72 -10.56 -2.81 -10.44
N SER A 73 -9.46 -3.52 -10.68
CA SER A 73 -8.37 -3.06 -11.56
C SER A 73 -8.41 -3.78 -12.90
N GLN A 74 -7.99 -3.09 -13.96
CA GLN A 74 -7.79 -3.73 -15.27
C GLN A 74 -6.70 -4.81 -15.15
N ALA A 75 -6.82 -5.90 -15.92
CA ALA A 75 -5.89 -7.01 -15.86
C ALA A 75 -4.44 -6.53 -16.07
N GLY A 76 -3.59 -6.71 -15.06
CA GLY A 76 -2.19 -6.30 -15.08
C GLY A 76 -1.91 -4.82 -14.76
N ALA A 77 -2.94 -4.00 -14.51
CA ALA A 77 -2.77 -2.58 -14.18
C ALA A 77 -2.21 -2.37 -12.78
N LEU A 78 -2.65 -3.18 -11.80
CA LEU A 78 -2.16 -3.16 -10.43
C LEU A 78 -1.76 -4.58 -10.02
N GLN A 79 -0.50 -4.75 -9.60
CA GLN A 79 0.03 -6.02 -9.14
C GLN A 79 0.18 -6.05 -7.61
N PRO A 80 -0.77 -6.64 -6.88
CA PRO A 80 -0.67 -6.79 -5.44
C PRO A 80 0.23 -7.95 -5.05
N ASN A 81 1.06 -7.74 -4.03
CA ASN A 81 1.81 -8.79 -3.36
C ASN A 81 1.60 -8.72 -1.85
N THR A 82 1.52 -9.89 -1.22
CA THR A 82 1.27 -10.01 0.21
C THR A 82 2.57 -10.19 0.97
N TYR A 83 2.84 -9.26 1.87
CA TYR A 83 3.95 -9.27 2.80
C TYR A 83 3.42 -9.63 4.19
N HIS A 84 3.10 -10.91 4.41
CA HIS A 84 2.53 -11.41 5.65
C HIS A 84 2.91 -12.89 5.87
N GLY A 85 3.01 -13.32 7.13
CA GLY A 85 3.26 -14.71 7.50
C GLY A 85 4.63 -15.26 7.07
N PRO A 86 4.79 -16.58 6.94
CA PRO A 86 6.08 -17.22 6.60
C PRO A 86 6.65 -16.76 5.26
N THR A 87 5.79 -16.28 4.36
CA THR A 87 6.17 -15.80 3.03
C THR A 87 6.79 -14.40 3.05
N CYS A 88 6.73 -13.69 4.18
CA CYS A 88 7.33 -12.37 4.39
C CYS A 88 8.83 -12.37 4.05
N HIS A 89 9.58 -13.39 4.49
CA HIS A 89 11.01 -13.53 4.21
C HIS A 89 11.32 -14.18 2.85
N SER A 90 10.30 -14.71 2.16
CA SER A 90 10.45 -15.33 0.83
C SER A 90 10.33 -14.33 -0.32
N LEU A 91 9.83 -13.13 -0.04
CA LEU A 91 9.75 -12.05 -1.01
C LEU A 91 11.13 -11.41 -1.14
N SER A 92 11.85 -11.79 -2.20
CA SER A 92 13.09 -11.12 -2.59
C SER A 92 12.85 -9.62 -2.80
N GLU A 93 13.81 -8.78 -2.43
CA GLU A 93 13.79 -7.33 -2.68
C GLU A 93 13.41 -7.00 -4.14
N ALA A 94 13.93 -7.77 -5.10
CA ALA A 94 13.65 -7.64 -6.52
C ALA A 94 12.17 -7.87 -6.90
N LYS A 95 11.42 -8.65 -6.12
CA LYS A 95 9.96 -8.81 -6.30
C LYS A 95 9.24 -7.59 -5.77
N ILE A 96 9.61 -7.14 -4.56
CA ILE A 96 8.96 -6.00 -3.91
C ILE A 96 9.13 -4.72 -4.75
N LEU A 97 10.30 -4.52 -5.36
CA LEU A 97 10.56 -3.40 -6.29
C LEU A 97 9.73 -3.45 -7.59
N LYS A 98 9.16 -4.60 -7.95
CA LYS A 98 8.30 -4.75 -9.13
C LYS A 98 6.80 -4.72 -8.79
N CYS A 99 6.46 -4.65 -7.51
CA CYS A 99 5.08 -4.58 -7.06
C CYS A 99 4.54 -3.16 -7.20
N ASP A 100 3.26 -3.05 -7.53
CA ASP A 100 2.53 -1.79 -7.41
C ASP A 100 1.95 -1.63 -6.00
N ILE A 101 1.56 -2.74 -5.38
CA ILE A 101 0.88 -2.76 -4.08
C ILE A 101 1.50 -3.82 -3.17
N ILE A 102 1.80 -3.44 -1.93
CA ILE A 102 2.25 -4.33 -0.87
C ILE A 102 1.16 -4.38 0.20
N ILE A 103 0.61 -5.57 0.47
CA ILE A 103 -0.43 -5.75 1.49
C ILE A 103 0.19 -6.46 2.69
N THR A 104 0.09 -5.85 3.86
CA THR A 104 0.67 -6.36 5.11
C THR A 104 -0.29 -6.16 6.28
N SER A 105 0.07 -6.70 7.44
CA SER A 105 -0.66 -6.49 8.68
C SER A 105 0.11 -5.64 9.66
N TYR A 106 -0.61 -4.97 10.57
CA TYR A 106 0.00 -4.21 11.67
C TYR A 106 0.98 -5.07 12.46
N ASN A 107 0.59 -6.30 12.82
CA ASN A 107 1.46 -7.21 13.56
C ASN A 107 2.74 -7.56 12.78
N THR A 108 2.66 -7.74 11.46
CA THR A 108 3.84 -8.00 10.62
C THR A 108 4.81 -6.83 10.63
N ILE A 109 4.30 -5.60 10.46
CA ILE A 109 5.12 -4.38 10.51
C ILE A 109 5.75 -4.19 11.89
N THR A 110 5.00 -4.42 12.96
CA THR A 110 5.52 -4.34 14.33
C THR A 110 6.59 -5.40 14.61
N GLN A 111 6.38 -6.64 14.15
CA GLN A 111 7.38 -7.71 14.30
C GLN A 111 8.66 -7.41 13.52
N GLU A 112 8.55 -6.96 12.27
CA GLU A 112 9.68 -6.49 11.46
C GLU A 112 10.46 -5.37 12.17
N PHE A 113 9.74 -4.41 12.76
CA PHE A 113 10.34 -3.29 13.50
C PHE A 113 11.10 -3.74 14.76
N ILE A 114 10.60 -4.76 15.46
CA ILE A 114 11.21 -5.28 16.69
C ILE A 114 12.40 -6.22 16.39
N GLN A 115 12.25 -7.10 15.40
CA GLN A 115 13.23 -8.15 15.10
C GLN A 115 14.44 -7.64 14.33
N THR A 116 14.27 -6.58 13.57
CA THR A 116 15.34 -5.99 12.78
C THR A 116 15.71 -4.64 13.39
N ASN A 117 17.00 -4.34 13.50
CA ASN A 117 17.38 -2.92 13.56
C ASN A 117 16.85 -2.32 12.26
N THR A 118 16.03 -1.26 12.35
CA THR A 118 15.33 -0.59 11.22
C THR A 118 16.20 -0.40 9.97
N SER A 119 17.51 -0.32 10.16
CA SER A 119 18.55 -0.32 9.12
C SER A 119 18.72 -1.62 8.30
N THR A 120 17.96 -2.69 8.54
CA THR A 120 18.10 -3.97 7.82
C THR A 120 16.82 -4.42 7.13
N SER A 121 15.65 -4.04 7.63
CA SER A 121 14.38 -4.36 7.00
C SER A 121 14.12 -3.57 5.73
N PHE A 122 13.92 -4.30 4.63
CA PHE A 122 13.67 -3.72 3.32
C PHE A 122 12.40 -2.86 3.29
N ILE A 123 11.34 -3.28 3.99
CA ILE A 123 10.04 -2.57 4.01
C ILE A 123 10.14 -1.15 4.57
N PHE A 124 11.13 -0.88 5.45
CA PHE A 124 11.37 0.44 6.03
C PHE A 124 12.39 1.29 5.24
N LYS A 125 13.03 0.73 4.21
CA LYS A 125 14.01 1.43 3.38
C LYS A 125 13.47 1.89 2.03
N ILE A 126 12.38 1.28 1.56
CA ILE A 126 11.81 1.62 0.26
C ILE A 126 11.09 2.96 0.30
N ASN A 127 11.20 3.71 -0.79
CA ASN A 127 10.35 4.86 -1.01
C ASN A 127 8.97 4.36 -1.43
N LEU A 128 7.94 4.85 -0.74
CA LEU A 128 6.55 4.50 -0.96
C LEU A 128 5.82 5.68 -1.59
N ASN A 129 4.89 5.37 -2.49
CA ASN A 129 4.02 6.39 -3.07
C ASN A 129 2.88 6.76 -2.11
N ASN A 130 2.21 5.75 -1.56
CA ASN A 130 1.11 5.91 -0.63
C ASN A 130 1.22 4.89 0.51
N ILE A 131 0.71 5.27 1.68
CA ILE A 131 0.48 4.38 2.82
C ILE A 131 -1.01 4.44 3.14
N ILE A 132 -1.67 3.28 3.13
CA ILE A 132 -3.09 3.13 3.44
C ILE A 132 -3.19 2.30 4.72
N LEU A 133 -3.76 2.89 5.76
CA LEU A 133 -4.05 2.22 7.02
C LEU A 133 -5.55 1.92 7.05
N ASP A 134 -5.90 0.64 7.04
CA ASP A 134 -7.29 0.18 7.07
C ASP A 134 -7.69 -0.31 8.45
N GLU A 135 -8.86 0.13 8.92
CA GLU A 135 -9.36 -0.09 10.28
C GLU A 135 -8.32 0.24 11.36
N ALA A 136 -7.62 1.37 11.17
CA ALA A 136 -6.77 1.95 12.20
C ALA A 136 -7.65 2.39 13.39
N GLN A 137 -7.39 1.81 14.56
CA GLN A 137 -8.04 2.12 15.83
C GLN A 137 -7.10 2.86 16.76
#